data_AF-A0A433RRA7-F1
#
_entry.id   AF-A0A433RRA7-F1
#
_cell.length_a   1.000
_cell.length_b   1.000
_cell.length_c   1.000
_cell.angle_alpha   90.00
_cell.angle_beta   90.00
_cell.angle_gamma   90.00
#
_symmetry.space_group_name_H-M   'P 1'
#
loop_
_entity.id
_entity.type
_entity.pdbx_description
1 polymer ?
#
loop_
_entity_poly.entity_id
_entity_poly.type
_entity_poly.pdbx_seq_one_letter_code
_entity_poly.pdbx_strand_id
1 'polypeptide(L)'
;MDIDEESFPYKDTAIKSAAAKGHYEMVRYLLQQGAAINFEPPHPYKDVLFGAIRSGNKEVVQLLIDHGVDTTIRYFERKDAELMAKEQNQTEILALIQAHNATLPADHVPRTTPKEEYDDEDEDYEDEEEEEEEEYEEPSSHAVIRAAFEEVYGPIQTTYYQNFPSEVPIQAHIIAPSAAHPYYVLFTTGMSDRAVGYNLLYVENMMKVPADWLEGGADWLDREKIWPINWLIKLACIPHDENVQPARGVIVPNKGDLADPYGIETYLSCMLISAPTDSDIQHLQVEGEEIRIDELVPVYKAEWQYAEANGYPALQEKLTAAQVQEVIDFQRPAVVEKPVDDGQPKPIGTVSNSEKVRQRFEKEYGPIALQLTDLTVESDPLIQISGNIIYPTKKYPYYVVFTLGVSNHIPPNVTHNEAYEMMMKLPLDWVASEEEWTLPEKNWPLRMMAEFGYYVHKNLLKYDGDTTFPVEGKTKEILFEYTKMTHLLAREPSELFVSAISNEEFLVVLHQLIPIYESEMDYAEGIYGVDLIHCLEKQHAEHVFVQNRPPSV
;
A
#
# COMPACT_ATOMS: atom_id res chain seq x y z
N MET A 1 4.11 7.59 36.11
CA MET A 1 4.33 6.85 34.86
C MET A 1 5.74 6.37 34.97
N ASP A 2 5.91 5.05 34.98
CA ASP A 2 7.23 4.46 35.05
C ASP A 2 7.93 4.74 33.71
N ILE A 3 9.16 5.22 33.73
CA ILE A 3 9.86 5.56 32.49
C ILE A 3 10.27 4.31 31.69
N ASP A 4 10.36 3.20 32.41
CA ASP A 4 10.66 1.87 31.88
C ASP A 4 9.39 1.01 31.73
N GLU A 5 8.20 1.64 31.78
CA GLU A 5 6.92 0.96 31.55
C GLU A 5 6.91 0.33 30.15
N GLU A 6 6.57 -0.96 30.10
CA GLU A 6 6.56 -1.76 28.88
C GLU A 6 5.24 -1.59 28.13
N SER A 7 5.30 -1.39 26.81
CA SER A 7 4.09 -1.32 25.99
C SER A 7 3.48 -2.70 25.77
N PHE A 8 2.17 -2.85 25.94
CA PHE A 8 1.44 -4.03 25.45
C PHE A 8 1.15 -3.91 23.94
N PRO A 9 1.26 -4.99 23.13
CA PRO A 9 1.70 -6.35 23.48
C PRO A 9 3.22 -6.61 23.34
N TYR A 10 4.00 -5.63 22.85
CA TYR A 10 5.38 -5.87 22.37
C TYR A 10 6.48 -5.78 23.44
N LYS A 11 6.13 -5.51 24.69
CA LYS A 11 7.05 -5.34 25.84
C LYS A 11 8.22 -4.36 25.58
N ASP A 12 7.98 -3.32 24.76
CA ASP A 12 8.98 -2.29 24.42
C ASP A 12 9.03 -1.19 25.49
N THR A 13 10.24 -0.82 25.91
CA THR A 13 10.47 0.39 26.71
C THR A 13 10.61 1.62 25.82
N ALA A 14 10.21 2.79 26.34
CA ALA A 14 10.25 4.05 25.60
C ALA A 14 11.64 4.36 25.02
N ILE A 15 12.72 4.01 25.74
CA ILE A 15 14.10 4.23 25.30
C ILE A 15 14.50 3.30 24.16
N LYS A 16 14.08 2.02 24.17
CA LYS A 16 14.32 1.09 23.08
C LYS A 16 13.62 1.58 21.80
N SER A 17 12.35 1.99 21.88
CA SER A 17 11.62 2.50 20.72
C SER A 17 12.26 3.79 20.17
N ALA A 18 12.73 4.70 21.04
CA ALA A 18 13.44 5.90 20.62
C ALA A 18 14.78 5.59 19.95
N ALA A 19 15.55 4.62 20.48
CA ALA A 19 16.80 4.17 19.90
C ALA A 19 16.61 3.47 18.55
N ALA A 20 15.60 2.60 18.43
CA ALA A 20 15.24 1.91 17.18
C ALA A 20 14.79 2.84 16.05
N LYS A 21 14.31 4.03 16.39
CA LYS A 21 13.92 5.10 15.45
C LYS A 21 15.04 6.13 15.24
N GLY A 22 16.20 5.99 15.89
CA GLY A 22 17.32 6.92 15.75
C GLY A 22 17.07 8.30 16.39
N HIS A 23 16.13 8.44 17.32
CA HIS A 23 15.74 9.73 17.91
C HIS A 23 16.72 10.19 19.00
N TYR A 24 17.91 10.69 18.61
CA TYR A 24 18.99 11.11 19.51
C TYR A 24 18.53 11.98 20.69
N GLU A 25 17.77 13.06 20.42
CA GLU A 25 17.32 13.99 21.46
C GLU A 25 16.37 13.33 22.47
N MET A 26 15.55 12.39 22.01
CA MET A 26 14.63 11.63 22.86
C MET A 26 15.39 10.58 23.69
N VAL A 27 16.33 9.86 23.08
CA VAL A 27 17.21 8.93 23.80
C VAL A 27 17.98 9.69 24.87
N ARG A 28 18.56 10.85 24.55
CA ARG A 28 19.26 11.72 25.52
C ARG A 28 18.34 12.16 26.65
N TYR A 29 17.12 12.56 26.33
CA TYR A 29 16.14 12.96 27.35
C TYR A 29 15.76 11.78 28.27
N LEU A 30 15.46 10.61 27.71
CA LEU A 30 15.08 9.42 28.50
C LEU A 30 16.23 8.94 29.39
N LEU A 31 17.46 8.96 28.89
CA LEU A 31 18.67 8.72 29.67
C LEU A 31 18.82 9.71 30.83
N GLN A 32 18.57 11.00 30.58
CA GLN A 32 18.58 12.05 31.62
C GLN A 32 17.49 11.86 32.67
N GLN A 33 16.35 11.27 32.29
CA GLN A 33 15.27 10.93 33.22
C GLN A 33 15.50 9.59 33.95
N GLY A 34 16.60 8.89 33.65
CA GLY A 34 17.00 7.67 34.36
C GLY A 34 16.46 6.38 33.77
N ALA A 35 16.05 6.36 32.49
CA ALA A 35 15.61 5.15 31.81
C ALA A 35 16.70 4.06 31.84
N ALA A 36 16.27 2.81 32.07
CA ALA A 36 17.16 1.66 32.09
C ALA A 36 17.73 1.37 30.69
N ILE A 37 19.05 1.23 30.62
CA ILE A 37 19.79 0.95 29.38
C ILE A 37 20.13 -0.53 29.25
N ASN A 38 20.42 -1.16 30.39
CA ASN A 38 20.78 -2.57 30.49
C ASN A 38 19.74 -3.26 31.37
N PHE A 39 19.10 -4.30 30.85
CA PHE A 39 18.05 -5.05 31.54
C PHE A 39 18.61 -6.36 32.12
N GLU A 40 18.03 -6.81 33.24
CA GLU A 40 18.39 -8.05 33.92
C GLU A 40 17.10 -8.88 34.14
N PRO A 41 17.01 -10.11 33.57
CA PRO A 41 18.00 -10.74 32.70
C PRO A 41 18.13 -10.01 31.34
N PRO A 42 19.30 -10.09 30.66
CA PRO A 42 19.44 -9.61 29.29
C PRO A 42 18.39 -10.27 28.40
N HIS A 43 17.74 -9.50 27.54
CA HIS A 43 16.65 -10.00 26.70
C HIS A 43 16.70 -9.36 25.31
N PRO A 44 16.69 -10.14 24.21
CA PRO A 44 16.91 -9.63 22.85
C PRO A 44 15.85 -8.60 22.44
N TYR A 45 14.63 -8.73 22.94
CA TYR A 45 13.55 -7.79 22.63
C TYR A 45 13.59 -6.50 23.49
N LYS A 46 14.39 -6.44 24.56
CA LYS A 46 14.50 -5.24 25.43
C LYS A 46 15.78 -4.44 25.21
N ASP A 47 16.74 -4.97 24.44
CA ASP A 47 18.06 -4.37 24.28
C ASP A 47 18.05 -3.10 23.42
N VAL A 48 18.46 -2.00 24.05
CA VAL A 48 18.47 -0.65 23.47
C VAL A 48 19.55 -0.50 22.39
N LEU A 49 20.71 -1.16 22.57
CA LEU A 49 21.82 -1.08 21.61
C LEU A 49 21.46 -1.75 20.29
N PHE A 50 20.81 -2.91 20.32
CA PHE A 50 20.37 -3.59 19.11
C PHE A 50 19.32 -2.77 18.35
N GLY A 51 18.43 -2.07 19.07
CA GLY A 51 17.55 -1.06 18.48
C GLY A 51 18.34 0.03 17.76
N ALA A 52 19.33 0.63 18.43
CA ALA A 52 20.17 1.68 17.85
C ALA A 52 20.95 1.21 16.60
N ILE A 53 21.53 0.01 16.62
CA ILE A 53 22.22 -0.57 15.46
C ILE A 53 21.23 -0.77 14.30
N ARG A 54 20.01 -1.28 14.56
CA ARG A 54 18.97 -1.42 13.53
C ARG A 54 18.58 -0.09 12.89
N SER A 55 18.67 1.02 13.63
CA SER A 55 18.42 2.36 13.08
C SER A 55 19.54 2.89 12.19
N GLY A 56 20.76 2.34 12.30
CA GLY A 56 21.95 2.82 11.61
C GLY A 56 22.47 4.19 12.09
N ASN A 57 21.93 4.72 13.20
CA ASN A 57 22.30 6.03 13.72
C ASN A 57 23.50 5.92 14.68
N LYS A 58 24.68 6.31 14.19
CA LYS A 58 25.94 6.22 14.96
C LYS A 58 25.96 7.15 16.17
N GLU A 59 25.30 8.30 16.11
CA GLU A 59 25.23 9.25 17.22
C GLU A 59 24.42 8.69 18.38
N VAL A 60 23.35 7.94 18.10
CA VAL A 60 22.59 7.21 19.12
C VAL A 60 23.42 6.07 19.70
N VAL A 61 24.13 5.29 18.87
CA VAL A 61 25.03 4.24 19.36
C VAL A 61 26.13 4.83 20.25
N GLN A 62 26.76 5.92 19.82
CA GLN A 62 27.78 6.62 20.61
C GLN A 62 27.19 7.13 21.93
N LEU A 63 26.00 7.71 21.90
CA LEU A 63 25.32 8.21 23.10
C LEU A 63 25.06 7.09 24.11
N LEU A 64 24.58 5.93 23.64
CA LEU A 64 24.34 4.77 24.50
C LEU A 64 25.65 4.20 25.07
N ILE A 65 26.71 4.15 24.26
CA ILE A 65 28.07 3.79 24.70
C ILE A 65 28.56 4.75 25.80
N ASP A 66 28.39 6.06 25.60
CA ASP A 66 28.79 7.08 26.58
C ASP A 66 28.01 6.97 27.90
N HIS A 67 26.81 6.38 27.86
CA HIS A 67 25.97 6.11 29.04
C HIS A 67 26.10 4.67 29.56
N GLY A 68 27.05 3.88 29.05
CA GLY A 68 27.40 2.57 29.59
C GLY A 68 26.48 1.43 29.18
N VAL A 69 25.93 1.45 27.97
CA VAL A 69 25.28 0.26 27.39
C VAL A 69 26.28 -0.89 27.26
N ASP A 70 25.84 -2.12 27.55
CA ASP A 70 26.69 -3.30 27.38
C ASP A 70 26.76 -3.70 25.90
N THR A 71 27.89 -3.38 25.26
CA THR A 71 28.17 -3.70 23.86
C THR A 71 28.61 -5.13 23.61
N THR A 72 28.77 -5.92 24.67
CA THR A 72 29.32 -7.28 24.59
C THR A 72 28.25 -8.36 24.69
N ILE A 73 26.98 -7.97 24.82
CA ILE A 73 25.88 -8.93 24.94
C ILE A 73 25.86 -9.88 23.75
N ARG A 74 25.75 -11.18 24.04
CA ARG A 74 25.58 -12.23 23.05
C ARG A 74 24.29 -12.98 23.29
N TYR A 75 23.42 -12.97 22.29
CA TYR A 75 22.24 -13.82 22.24
C TYR A 75 22.56 -15.15 21.56
N PHE A 76 21.61 -16.10 21.63
CA PHE A 76 21.71 -17.45 21.08
C PHE A 76 22.32 -17.48 19.67
N GLU A 77 23.02 -18.57 19.35
CA GLU A 77 23.93 -18.75 18.21
C GLU A 77 23.86 -17.66 17.11
N ARG A 78 24.86 -16.75 17.14
CA ARG A 78 25.19 -15.73 16.12
C ARG A 78 24.38 -14.41 16.12
N LYS A 79 23.94 -13.87 17.25
CA LYS A 79 23.47 -12.48 17.32
C LYS A 79 24.22 -11.68 18.38
N ASP A 80 25.28 -10.99 17.96
CA ASP A 80 25.98 -9.96 18.73
C ASP A 80 26.01 -8.62 17.98
N ALA A 81 26.29 -7.53 18.69
CA ALA A 81 26.26 -6.17 18.16
C ALA A 81 27.24 -5.96 16.99
N GLU A 82 28.43 -6.60 17.03
CA GLU A 82 29.43 -6.49 15.96
C GLU A 82 28.98 -7.19 14.68
N LEU A 83 28.44 -8.41 14.80
CA LEU A 83 27.93 -9.16 13.67
C LEU A 83 26.73 -8.46 13.03
N MET A 84 25.81 -7.92 13.83
CA MET A 84 24.67 -7.16 13.32
C MET A 84 25.11 -5.91 12.54
N ALA A 85 26.05 -5.13 13.08
CA ALA A 85 26.60 -3.97 12.39
C ALA A 85 27.29 -4.36 11.08
N LYS A 86 27.98 -5.51 11.06
CA LYS A 86 28.65 -6.05 9.86
C LYS A 86 27.66 -6.52 8.79
N GLU A 87 26.61 -7.24 9.16
CA GLU A 87 25.58 -7.72 8.22
C GLU A 87 24.80 -6.56 7.59
N GLN A 88 24.61 -5.47 8.33
CA GLN A 88 23.97 -4.24 7.84
C GLN A 88 24.94 -3.29 7.12
N ASN A 89 26.20 -3.70 6.88
CA ASN A 89 27.25 -2.89 6.27
C ASN A 89 27.51 -1.53 6.97
N GLN A 90 27.32 -1.45 8.29
CA GLN A 90 27.50 -0.24 9.09
C GLN A 90 28.93 -0.12 9.61
N THR A 91 29.86 0.26 8.74
CA THR A 91 31.30 0.29 9.05
C THR A 91 31.68 1.23 10.19
N GLU A 92 31.03 2.38 10.31
CA GLU A 92 31.30 3.35 11.39
C GLU A 92 30.79 2.86 12.74
N ILE A 93 29.58 2.29 12.80
CA ILE A 93 29.01 1.71 14.03
C ILE A 93 29.83 0.50 14.49
N LEU A 94 30.23 -0.36 13.55
CA LEU A 94 31.14 -1.46 13.83
C LEU A 94 32.46 -0.95 14.44
N ALA A 95 33.05 0.11 13.87
CA ALA A 95 34.26 0.71 14.40
C ALA A 95 34.07 1.31 15.80
N LEU A 96 32.91 1.94 16.10
CA LEU A 96 32.58 2.46 17.42
C LEU A 96 32.48 1.34 18.47
N ILE A 97 31.75 0.27 18.15
CA ILE A 97 31.59 -0.89 19.04
C ILE A 97 32.95 -1.55 19.30
N GLN A 98 33.75 -1.77 18.25
CA GLN A 98 35.09 -2.36 18.39
C GLN A 98 36.05 -1.48 19.17
N ALA A 99 36.02 -0.16 18.95
CA ALA A 99 36.83 0.78 19.70
C ALA A 99 36.46 0.78 21.19
N HIS A 100 35.17 0.73 21.51
CA HIS A 100 34.71 0.62 22.89
C HIS A 100 35.09 -0.73 23.52
N ASN A 101 34.83 -1.85 22.83
CA ASN A 101 35.16 -3.19 23.28
C ASN A 101 36.67 -3.36 23.57
N ALA A 102 37.54 -2.70 22.80
CA ALA A 102 38.98 -2.69 23.03
C ALA A 102 39.41 -1.96 24.33
N THR A 103 38.54 -1.14 24.92
CA THR A 103 38.79 -0.47 26.21
C THR A 103 38.39 -1.32 27.42
N LEU A 104 37.64 -2.40 27.21
CA LEU A 104 37.17 -3.27 28.28
C LEU A 104 38.34 -4.09 28.86
N PRO A 105 38.29 -4.46 30.16
CA PRO A 105 39.29 -5.34 30.78
C PRO A 105 39.44 -6.66 30.04
N ALA A 106 40.65 -7.22 29.98
CA ALA A 106 40.92 -8.47 29.27
C ALA A 106 40.18 -9.69 29.85
N ASP A 107 39.68 -9.58 31.08
CA ASP A 107 38.86 -10.55 31.79
C ASP A 107 37.35 -10.21 31.78
N HIS A 108 36.93 -9.21 30.98
CA HIS A 108 35.52 -8.89 30.80
C HIS A 108 34.78 -10.10 30.22
N VAL A 109 33.75 -10.55 30.94
CA VAL A 109 32.92 -11.67 30.52
C VAL A 109 31.67 -11.10 29.84
N PRO A 110 31.48 -11.36 28.53
CA PRO A 110 30.24 -11.03 27.83
C PRO A 110 29.02 -11.53 28.59
N ARG A 111 28.01 -10.68 28.76
CA ARG A 111 26.71 -11.14 29.25
C ARG A 111 26.08 -12.03 28.18
N THR A 112 25.70 -13.23 28.59
CA THR A 112 25.03 -14.21 27.73
C THR A 112 23.71 -14.57 28.37
N THR A 113 22.67 -14.68 27.57
CA THR A 113 21.40 -15.25 28.05
C THR A 113 21.58 -16.73 28.38
N PRO A 114 21.21 -17.21 29.59
CA PRO A 114 21.17 -18.64 29.91
C PRO A 114 20.18 -19.36 28.96
N LYS A 115 20.53 -20.58 28.55
CA LYS A 115 19.72 -21.40 27.64
C LYS A 115 18.46 -21.99 28.31
N GLU A 116 18.35 -21.93 29.64
CA GLU A 116 17.42 -22.74 30.45
C GLU A 116 16.51 -21.93 31.40
N GLU A 117 16.28 -20.63 31.16
CA GLU A 117 15.44 -19.80 32.05
C GLU A 117 14.42 -18.94 31.28
N TYR A 118 13.93 -19.47 30.16
CA TYR A 118 12.83 -18.90 29.38
C TYR A 118 11.82 -19.97 28.93
N ASP A 119 11.61 -21.00 29.76
CA ASP A 119 10.41 -21.85 29.71
C ASP A 119 9.51 -21.46 30.91
N ASP A 120 8.23 -21.19 30.61
CA ASP A 120 7.11 -20.87 31.50
C ASP A 120 7.03 -19.44 32.09
N GLU A 121 6.78 -18.45 31.23
CA GLU A 121 5.58 -17.59 31.36
C GLU A 121 5.27 -16.73 30.13
N ASP A 122 6.17 -16.61 29.14
CA ASP A 122 5.86 -15.92 27.88
C ASP A 122 6.92 -16.24 26.82
N GLU A 123 6.75 -17.35 26.10
CA GLU A 123 7.05 -17.54 24.66
C GLU A 123 6.96 -19.03 24.35
N ASP A 124 6.23 -19.42 23.29
CA ASP A 124 6.76 -20.41 22.35
C ASP A 124 6.00 -20.37 21.01
N TYR A 125 6.61 -19.63 20.09
CA TYR A 125 6.62 -19.99 18.67
C TYR A 125 7.80 -20.96 18.47
N GLU A 126 7.48 -22.15 17.95
CA GLU A 126 8.31 -23.14 17.21
C GLU A 126 8.56 -24.52 17.88
N ASP A 127 7.67 -25.46 17.53
CA ASP A 127 7.89 -26.87 17.15
C ASP A 127 8.89 -27.75 17.96
N GLU A 128 8.37 -28.56 18.90
CA GLU A 128 8.31 -30.04 18.77
C GLU A 128 7.48 -30.72 19.89
N GLU A 129 6.47 -31.49 19.45
CA GLU A 129 5.73 -32.59 20.12
C GLU A 129 4.60 -32.30 21.15
N GLU A 130 3.37 -32.27 20.60
CA GLU A 130 2.07 -32.80 21.09
C GLU A 130 1.57 -32.57 22.55
N GLU A 131 0.40 -31.89 22.61
CA GLU A 131 -0.67 -31.85 23.65
C GLU A 131 -0.46 -30.87 24.84
N GLU A 132 -1.32 -29.86 25.11
CA GLU A 132 -2.78 -29.77 24.98
C GLU A 132 -3.23 -28.43 24.37
N GLU A 133 -4.06 -28.52 23.32
CA GLU A 133 -4.87 -27.43 22.77
C GLU A 133 -5.84 -26.93 23.85
N GLU A 134 -5.87 -25.62 24.15
CA GLU A 134 -7.17 -25.00 24.43
C GLU A 134 -7.89 -24.97 23.08
N GLU A 135 -8.57 -26.09 22.79
CA GLU A 135 -9.44 -26.30 21.63
C GLU A 135 -10.36 -25.07 21.53
N TYR A 136 -10.08 -24.17 20.60
CA TYR A 136 -11.09 -23.24 20.12
C TYR A 136 -12.20 -24.14 19.57
N GLU A 137 -13.19 -24.45 20.40
CA GLU A 137 -14.41 -25.10 19.92
C GLU A 137 -14.99 -24.15 18.87
N GLU A 138 -14.77 -24.49 17.59
CA GLU A 138 -15.39 -23.79 16.48
C GLU A 138 -16.87 -23.67 16.81
N PRO A 139 -17.46 -22.46 16.72
CA PRO A 139 -18.88 -22.31 16.98
C PRO A 139 -19.64 -23.36 16.17
N SER A 140 -20.58 -24.04 16.80
CA SER A 140 -21.38 -25.10 16.17
C SER A 140 -21.95 -24.67 14.82
N SER A 141 -22.27 -23.37 14.68
CA SER A 141 -22.69 -22.73 13.44
C SER A 141 -21.65 -22.83 12.32
N HIS A 142 -20.38 -22.54 12.58
CA HIS A 142 -19.30 -22.59 11.59
C HIS A 142 -19.15 -24.01 11.04
N ALA A 143 -19.15 -25.01 11.91
CA ALA A 143 -19.03 -26.41 11.52
C ALA A 143 -20.20 -26.84 10.61
N VAL A 144 -21.44 -26.43 10.91
CA VAL A 144 -22.61 -26.75 10.08
C VAL A 144 -22.53 -26.06 8.72
N ILE A 145 -22.15 -24.78 8.68
CA ILE A 145 -22.01 -24.03 7.41
C ILE A 145 -20.92 -24.66 6.55
N ARG A 146 -19.74 -24.92 7.12
CA ARG A 146 -18.62 -25.57 6.42
C ARG A 146 -19.02 -26.93 5.86
N ALA A 147 -19.65 -27.78 6.66
CA ALA A 147 -20.11 -29.09 6.22
C ALA A 147 -21.11 -29.00 5.05
N ALA A 148 -22.01 -28.01 5.08
CA ALA A 148 -22.95 -27.78 3.99
C ALA A 148 -22.24 -27.36 2.68
N PHE A 149 -21.25 -26.46 2.77
CA PHE A 149 -20.43 -26.09 1.60
C PHE A 149 -19.58 -27.26 1.09
N GLU A 150 -19.02 -28.08 1.99
CA GLU A 150 -18.22 -29.24 1.61
C GLU A 150 -19.05 -30.35 0.95
N GLU A 151 -20.28 -30.56 1.41
CA GLU A 151 -21.23 -31.51 0.80
C GLU A 151 -21.58 -31.10 -0.63
N VAL A 152 -21.77 -29.80 -0.87
CA VAL A 152 -22.15 -29.28 -2.19
C VAL A 152 -20.94 -29.17 -3.12
N TYR A 153 -19.87 -28.50 -2.69
CA TYR A 153 -18.80 -28.06 -3.59
C TYR A 153 -17.51 -28.91 -3.52
N GLY A 154 -17.27 -29.58 -2.40
CA GLY A 154 -16.06 -30.38 -2.14
C GLY A 154 -15.24 -29.88 -0.94
N PRO A 155 -14.13 -30.55 -0.60
CA PRO A 155 -13.39 -30.27 0.63
C PRO A 155 -12.78 -28.86 0.63
N ILE A 156 -12.78 -28.21 1.80
CA ILE A 156 -12.09 -26.94 1.98
C ILE A 156 -10.59 -27.15 1.80
N GLN A 157 -9.98 -26.38 0.90
CA GLN A 157 -8.54 -26.37 0.64
C GLN A 157 -7.80 -25.56 1.71
N THR A 158 -8.32 -24.38 2.03
CA THR A 158 -7.68 -23.46 2.98
C THR A 158 -8.69 -22.48 3.58
N THR A 159 -8.38 -21.96 4.76
CA THR A 159 -9.17 -20.98 5.50
C THR A 159 -8.29 -19.76 5.79
N TYR A 160 -8.80 -18.59 5.45
CA TYR A 160 -8.22 -17.29 5.75
C TYR A 160 -8.92 -16.66 6.94
N TYR A 161 -8.12 -16.18 7.88
CA TYR A 161 -8.62 -15.49 9.07
C TYR A 161 -8.48 -13.98 8.89
N GLN A 162 -9.54 -13.26 9.25
CA GLN A 162 -9.47 -11.80 9.34
C GLN A 162 -8.48 -11.39 10.44
N ASN A 163 -7.48 -10.59 10.09
CA ASN A 163 -6.43 -10.12 11.01
C ASN A 163 -6.62 -8.67 11.50
N PHE A 164 -7.80 -8.07 11.31
CA PHE A 164 -8.13 -6.69 11.70
C PHE A 164 -9.39 -6.65 12.57
N PRO A 165 -9.52 -5.69 13.49
CA PRO A 165 -10.68 -5.60 14.38
C PRO A 165 -11.96 -5.36 13.58
N SER A 166 -12.96 -6.21 13.80
CA SER A 166 -14.34 -6.13 13.33
C SER A 166 -15.24 -6.55 14.49
N GLU A 167 -16.50 -6.11 14.50
CA GLU A 167 -17.44 -6.50 15.55
C GLU A 167 -17.72 -8.02 15.57
N VAL A 168 -17.53 -8.71 14.45
CA VAL A 168 -17.58 -10.18 14.35
C VAL A 168 -16.31 -10.72 13.68
N PRO A 169 -15.73 -11.83 14.17
CA PRO A 169 -14.58 -12.46 13.53
C PRO A 169 -15.03 -13.19 12.26
N ILE A 170 -14.57 -12.75 11.08
CA ILE A 170 -14.88 -13.41 9.81
C ILE A 170 -13.77 -14.37 9.41
N GLN A 171 -14.17 -15.58 9.00
CA GLN A 171 -13.31 -16.53 8.30
C GLN A 171 -13.74 -16.63 6.84
N ALA A 172 -12.79 -16.75 5.92
CA ALA A 172 -13.05 -17.00 4.52
C ALA A 172 -12.46 -18.35 4.11
N HIS A 173 -13.30 -19.25 3.64
CA HIS A 173 -12.92 -20.59 3.23
C HIS A 173 -12.83 -20.67 1.70
N ILE A 174 -11.91 -21.51 1.22
CA ILE A 174 -11.69 -21.71 -0.21
C ILE A 174 -11.82 -23.19 -0.53
N ILE A 175 -12.68 -23.52 -1.49
CA ILE A 175 -12.80 -24.85 -2.09
C ILE A 175 -12.22 -24.78 -3.51
N ALA A 176 -11.29 -25.67 -3.82
CA ALA A 176 -10.61 -25.74 -5.11
C ALA A 176 -11.51 -26.30 -6.23
N PRO A 177 -11.23 -25.96 -7.51
CA PRO A 177 -11.98 -26.49 -8.64
C PRO A 177 -12.00 -28.02 -8.67
N SER A 178 -13.16 -28.56 -9.00
CA SER A 178 -13.41 -29.99 -9.21
C SER A 178 -14.02 -30.26 -10.58
N ALA A 179 -14.17 -31.55 -10.94
CA ALA A 179 -14.83 -31.92 -12.18
C ALA A 179 -16.32 -31.52 -12.22
N ALA A 180 -16.97 -31.41 -11.06
CA ALA A 180 -18.37 -30.98 -10.94
C ALA A 180 -18.49 -29.45 -10.90
N HIS A 181 -17.53 -28.79 -10.23
CA HIS A 181 -17.48 -27.33 -10.06
C HIS A 181 -16.15 -26.81 -10.61
N PRO A 182 -16.04 -26.49 -11.91
CA PRO A 182 -14.77 -26.11 -12.57
C PRO A 182 -14.38 -24.65 -12.27
N TYR A 183 -14.45 -24.25 -11.00
CA TYR A 183 -14.20 -22.93 -10.47
C TYR A 183 -13.90 -23.04 -8.97
N TYR A 184 -13.20 -22.06 -8.40
CA TYR A 184 -13.04 -21.92 -6.96
C TYR A 184 -14.35 -21.44 -6.34
N VAL A 185 -14.66 -21.93 -5.15
CA VAL A 185 -15.75 -21.39 -4.31
C VAL A 185 -15.14 -20.78 -3.07
N LEU A 186 -15.44 -19.51 -2.85
CA LEU A 186 -15.03 -18.77 -1.66
C LEU A 186 -16.29 -18.47 -0.86
N PHE A 187 -16.27 -18.67 0.45
CA PHE A 187 -17.42 -18.37 1.30
C PHE A 187 -16.98 -17.99 2.71
N THR A 188 -17.87 -17.33 3.46
CA THR A 188 -17.58 -16.90 4.82
C THR A 188 -18.20 -17.82 5.88
N THR A 189 -17.57 -17.84 7.04
CA THR A 189 -18.24 -18.10 8.33
C THR A 189 -17.97 -16.94 9.28
N GLY A 190 -18.81 -16.81 10.30
CA GLY A 190 -18.69 -15.81 11.37
C GLY A 190 -19.56 -14.57 11.15
N MET A 191 -19.99 -14.30 9.91
CA MET A 191 -20.94 -13.22 9.64
C MET A 191 -22.29 -13.50 10.30
N SER A 192 -22.65 -14.79 10.38
CA SER A 192 -23.86 -15.31 11.02
C SER A 192 -23.71 -15.59 12.52
N ASP A 193 -22.58 -15.29 13.16
CA ASP A 193 -22.45 -15.43 14.62
C ASP A 193 -23.31 -14.41 15.37
N ARG A 194 -23.67 -13.33 14.68
CA ARG A 194 -24.56 -12.30 15.19
C ARG A 194 -25.57 -11.91 14.12
N ALA A 195 -26.81 -11.72 14.52
CA ALA A 195 -27.84 -11.25 13.61
C ALA A 195 -27.60 -9.78 13.23
N VAL A 196 -27.85 -9.43 11.97
CA VAL A 196 -27.66 -8.07 11.46
C VAL A 196 -28.98 -7.36 11.18
N GLY A 197 -29.02 -6.09 11.56
CA GLY A 197 -30.10 -5.16 11.25
C GLY A 197 -31.40 -5.47 12.01
N TYR A 198 -32.45 -4.73 11.66
CA TYR A 198 -33.71 -4.72 12.42
C TYR A 198 -34.52 -6.03 12.28
N ASN A 199 -34.23 -6.82 11.25
CA ASN A 199 -34.93 -8.08 10.98
C ASN A 199 -34.25 -9.30 11.62
N LEU A 200 -33.18 -9.11 12.40
CA LEU A 200 -32.37 -10.20 12.96
C LEU A 200 -31.94 -11.20 11.88
N LEU A 201 -31.28 -10.70 10.85
CA LEU A 201 -30.86 -11.52 9.72
C LEU A 201 -29.51 -12.19 10.00
N TYR A 202 -29.47 -13.52 9.91
CA TYR A 202 -28.23 -14.29 9.86
C TYR A 202 -27.86 -14.53 8.40
N VAL A 203 -26.63 -14.22 8.03
CA VAL A 203 -26.19 -14.23 6.62
C VAL A 203 -24.73 -14.63 6.51
N GLU A 204 -24.38 -15.31 5.43
CA GLU A 204 -23.00 -15.54 4.98
C GLU A 204 -22.87 -15.17 3.51
N ASN A 205 -21.67 -14.78 3.10
CA ASN A 205 -21.37 -14.41 1.73
C ASN A 205 -20.64 -15.53 1.00
N MET A 206 -20.82 -15.61 -0.31
CA MET A 206 -20.04 -16.49 -1.19
C MET A 206 -19.69 -15.83 -2.52
N MET A 207 -18.67 -16.37 -3.19
CA MET A 207 -18.19 -15.98 -4.52
C MET A 207 -17.67 -17.20 -5.28
N LYS A 208 -17.79 -17.19 -6.61
CA LYS A 208 -17.20 -18.21 -7.47
C LYS A 208 -16.15 -17.59 -8.39
N VAL A 209 -14.93 -18.10 -8.35
CA VAL A 209 -13.77 -17.52 -9.05
C VAL A 209 -13.25 -18.51 -10.10
N PRO A 210 -12.84 -18.08 -11.31
CA PRO A 210 -12.38 -18.98 -12.37
C PRO A 210 -11.26 -19.94 -11.95
N ALA A 211 -11.25 -21.15 -12.51
CA ALA A 211 -10.23 -22.16 -12.18
C ALA A 211 -8.80 -21.75 -12.59
N ASP A 212 -8.65 -20.87 -13.58
CA ASP A 212 -7.39 -20.32 -14.06
C ASP A 212 -6.94 -19.06 -13.27
N TRP A 213 -7.64 -18.71 -12.19
CA TRP A 213 -7.37 -17.49 -11.42
C TRP A 213 -5.93 -17.40 -10.89
N LEU A 214 -5.38 -18.52 -10.43
CA LEU A 214 -4.05 -18.66 -9.84
C LEU A 214 -3.00 -19.24 -10.81
N GLU A 215 -3.20 -19.09 -12.12
CA GLU A 215 -2.19 -19.51 -13.10
C GLU A 215 -0.86 -18.76 -12.94
N GLY A 216 0.24 -19.35 -13.44
CA GLY A 216 1.56 -18.71 -13.43
C GLY A 216 2.34 -18.82 -12.12
N GLY A 217 1.89 -19.66 -11.18
CA GLY A 217 2.54 -19.83 -9.87
C GLY A 217 2.12 -18.79 -8.83
N ALA A 218 1.05 -18.04 -9.09
CA ALA A 218 0.40 -17.18 -8.11
C ALA A 218 -0.30 -18.00 -7.04
N ASP A 219 -0.46 -17.42 -5.85
CA ASP A 219 -1.29 -17.94 -4.78
C ASP A 219 -2.32 -16.89 -4.35
N TRP A 220 -3.16 -17.24 -3.39
CA TRP A 220 -4.18 -16.34 -2.84
C TRP A 220 -3.61 -15.15 -2.04
N LEU A 221 -2.29 -15.10 -1.81
CA LEU A 221 -1.60 -13.97 -1.18
C LEU A 221 -1.02 -12.99 -2.23
N ASP A 222 -1.09 -13.33 -3.51
CA ASP A 222 -0.71 -12.43 -4.60
C ASP A 222 -1.57 -11.16 -4.58
N ARG A 223 -0.90 -10.00 -4.61
CA ARG A 223 -1.54 -8.68 -4.44
C ARG A 223 -2.54 -8.35 -5.54
N GLU A 224 -2.38 -8.88 -6.75
CA GLU A 224 -3.31 -8.68 -7.87
C GLU A 224 -4.49 -9.67 -7.81
N LYS A 225 -4.33 -10.80 -7.11
CA LYS A 225 -5.30 -11.91 -7.07
C LYS A 225 -6.08 -12.05 -5.77
N ILE A 226 -5.68 -11.34 -4.71
CA ILE A 226 -6.26 -11.43 -3.37
C ILE A 226 -7.59 -10.66 -3.22
N TRP A 227 -7.90 -9.72 -4.12
CA TRP A 227 -9.07 -8.85 -3.96
C TRP A 227 -10.42 -9.61 -3.81
N PRO A 228 -10.68 -10.81 -4.40
CA PRO A 228 -11.92 -11.54 -4.15
C PRO A 228 -12.10 -11.90 -2.67
N ILE A 229 -11.04 -12.40 -2.02
CA ILE A 229 -11.04 -12.73 -0.59
C ILE A 229 -11.22 -11.45 0.23
N ASN A 230 -10.48 -10.39 -0.09
CA ASN A 230 -10.57 -9.12 0.63
C ASN A 230 -11.99 -8.53 0.57
N TRP A 231 -12.65 -8.60 -0.60
CA TRP A 231 -14.01 -8.10 -0.76
C TRP A 231 -15.05 -8.99 -0.10
N LEU A 232 -14.86 -10.31 -0.14
CA LEU A 232 -15.71 -11.26 0.56
C LEU A 232 -15.73 -10.96 2.08
N ILE A 233 -14.55 -10.79 2.68
CA ILE A 233 -14.40 -10.45 4.11
C ILE A 233 -14.94 -9.05 4.38
N LYS A 234 -14.56 -8.04 3.58
CA LYS A 234 -14.98 -6.65 3.79
C LYS A 234 -16.50 -6.50 3.78
N LEU A 235 -17.19 -7.12 2.82
CA LEU A 235 -18.65 -7.06 2.74
C LEU A 235 -19.34 -7.89 3.82
N ALA A 236 -18.66 -8.86 4.42
CA ALA A 236 -19.15 -9.56 5.60
C ALA A 236 -19.08 -8.69 6.88
N CYS A 237 -18.08 -7.81 6.98
CA CYS A 237 -17.89 -6.93 8.14
C CYS A 237 -18.82 -5.70 8.13
N ILE A 238 -18.98 -5.03 6.98
CA ILE A 238 -19.74 -3.76 6.86
C ILE A 238 -21.13 -3.80 7.53
N PRO A 239 -21.95 -4.84 7.36
CA PRO A 239 -23.28 -4.86 7.96
C PRO A 239 -23.25 -4.80 9.50
N HIS A 240 -22.20 -5.34 10.12
CA HIS A 240 -21.96 -5.31 11.55
C HIS A 240 -21.37 -3.98 12.00
N ASP A 241 -20.29 -3.54 11.36
CA ASP A 241 -19.53 -2.35 11.77
C ASP A 241 -20.33 -1.05 11.55
N GLU A 242 -21.11 -0.97 10.47
CA GLU A 242 -21.89 0.22 10.10
C GLU A 242 -23.37 0.09 10.47
N ASN A 243 -23.78 -1.05 11.05
CA ASN A 243 -25.17 -1.36 11.40
C ASN A 243 -26.15 -1.17 10.22
N VAL A 244 -25.79 -1.71 9.05
CA VAL A 244 -26.58 -1.64 7.82
C VAL A 244 -27.17 -3.00 7.45
N GLN A 245 -28.40 -3.01 6.91
CA GLN A 245 -29.05 -4.26 6.50
C GLN A 245 -28.50 -4.73 5.14
N PRO A 246 -27.88 -5.91 5.04
CA PRO A 246 -27.49 -6.46 3.75
C PRO A 246 -28.75 -7.01 3.07
N ALA A 247 -29.12 -6.43 1.93
CA ALA A 247 -30.29 -6.82 1.16
C ALA A 247 -29.88 -7.22 -0.26
N ARG A 248 -30.47 -8.30 -0.77
CA ARG A 248 -30.29 -8.70 -2.17
C ARG A 248 -30.78 -7.58 -3.10
N GLY A 249 -30.01 -7.28 -4.13
CA GLY A 249 -30.21 -6.14 -5.03
C GLY A 249 -29.48 -4.87 -4.62
N VAL A 250 -28.85 -4.83 -3.43
CA VAL A 250 -27.94 -3.74 -3.06
C VAL A 250 -26.65 -3.88 -3.86
N ILE A 251 -26.18 -2.75 -4.39
CA ILE A 251 -24.91 -2.64 -5.10
C ILE A 251 -23.98 -1.75 -4.28
N VAL A 252 -22.82 -2.29 -3.92
CA VAL A 252 -21.79 -1.60 -3.13
C VAL A 252 -20.65 -1.18 -4.06
N PRO A 253 -20.46 0.12 -4.33
CA PRO A 253 -19.39 0.57 -5.21
C PRO A 253 -18.02 0.56 -4.50
N ASN A 254 -16.97 0.20 -5.23
CA ASN A 254 -15.60 0.27 -4.74
C ASN A 254 -15.16 1.74 -4.58
N LYS A 255 -14.71 2.10 -3.38
CA LYS A 255 -14.34 3.48 -3.00
C LYS A 255 -15.47 4.50 -3.22
N GLY A 256 -16.71 4.12 -2.96
CA GLY A 256 -17.85 5.03 -3.05
C GLY A 256 -18.16 5.44 -4.49
N ASP A 257 -18.59 6.69 -4.70
CA ASP A 257 -19.08 7.20 -6.00
C ASP A 257 -18.06 7.12 -7.16
N LEU A 258 -16.79 6.94 -6.84
CA LEU A 258 -15.72 6.73 -7.82
C LEU A 258 -15.95 5.43 -8.60
N ALA A 259 -16.36 4.35 -7.91
CA ALA A 259 -16.45 2.99 -8.45
C ALA A 259 -15.14 2.60 -9.15
N ASP A 260 -14.06 2.53 -8.37
CA ASP A 260 -12.74 2.12 -8.87
C ASP A 260 -12.75 0.64 -9.31
N PRO A 261 -12.08 0.27 -10.41
CA PRO A 261 -11.97 -1.14 -10.77
C PRO A 261 -11.26 -1.99 -9.71
N TYR A 262 -11.67 -3.25 -9.55
CA TYR A 262 -11.08 -4.18 -8.57
C TYR A 262 -9.68 -4.68 -8.94
N GLY A 263 -9.35 -4.68 -10.23
CA GLY A 263 -8.06 -5.11 -10.77
C GLY A 263 -7.73 -4.33 -12.05
N ILE A 264 -6.47 -4.35 -12.45
CA ILE A 264 -5.98 -3.64 -13.65
C ILE A 264 -6.53 -4.22 -14.97
N GLU A 265 -6.99 -5.45 -14.92
CA GLU A 265 -7.49 -6.27 -16.03
C GLU A 265 -9.01 -6.19 -16.23
N THR A 266 -9.73 -5.47 -15.37
CA THR A 266 -11.20 -5.36 -15.43
C THR A 266 -11.68 -3.93 -15.18
N TYR A 267 -12.92 -3.62 -15.57
CA TYR A 267 -13.63 -2.40 -15.15
C TYR A 267 -14.77 -2.70 -14.17
N LEU A 268 -14.90 -3.95 -13.73
CA LEU A 268 -15.80 -4.33 -12.65
C LEU A 268 -15.36 -3.57 -11.40
N SER A 269 -16.31 -2.83 -10.83
CA SER A 269 -16.03 -1.74 -9.91
C SER A 269 -17.07 -1.61 -8.80
N CYS A 270 -18.12 -2.42 -8.86
CA CYS A 270 -19.20 -2.46 -7.89
C CYS A 270 -19.53 -3.91 -7.57
N MET A 271 -20.02 -4.19 -6.36
CA MET A 271 -20.42 -5.53 -5.93
C MET A 271 -21.93 -5.58 -5.71
N LEU A 272 -22.62 -6.40 -6.49
CA LEU A 272 -24.03 -6.69 -6.32
C LEU A 272 -24.21 -7.85 -5.34
N ILE A 273 -25.04 -7.67 -4.32
CA ILE A 273 -25.48 -8.77 -3.44
C ILE A 273 -26.66 -9.48 -4.10
N SER A 274 -26.51 -10.76 -4.43
CA SER A 274 -27.51 -11.56 -5.15
C SER A 274 -27.80 -12.88 -4.42
N ALA A 275 -28.79 -13.63 -4.92
CA ALA A 275 -28.99 -15.03 -4.54
C ALA A 275 -28.10 -15.95 -5.40
N PRO A 276 -27.49 -17.00 -4.82
CA PRO A 276 -26.91 -18.11 -5.60
C PRO A 276 -27.96 -18.72 -6.53
N THR A 277 -27.62 -18.99 -7.81
CA THR A 277 -28.61 -19.48 -8.80
C THR A 277 -28.53 -20.98 -9.13
N ASP A 278 -27.42 -21.65 -8.83
CA ASP A 278 -27.12 -23.05 -9.18
C ASP A 278 -27.10 -24.01 -7.99
N SER A 279 -27.35 -23.49 -6.78
CA SER A 279 -27.16 -24.23 -5.55
C SER A 279 -28.37 -24.08 -4.64
N ASP A 280 -28.77 -25.21 -4.05
CA ASP A 280 -29.81 -25.25 -3.03
C ASP A 280 -29.30 -24.69 -1.68
N ILE A 281 -28.02 -24.29 -1.58
CA ILE A 281 -27.39 -23.77 -0.35
C ILE A 281 -27.92 -22.41 0.10
N GLN A 282 -28.84 -21.78 -0.66
CA GLN A 282 -29.34 -20.41 -0.40
C GLN A 282 -29.83 -20.17 1.04
N HIS A 283 -30.27 -21.22 1.74
CA HIS A 283 -30.73 -21.17 3.11
C HIS A 283 -30.20 -22.37 3.88
N LEU A 284 -29.56 -22.13 5.02
CA LEU A 284 -29.11 -23.16 5.96
C LEU A 284 -29.86 -23.02 7.28
N GLN A 285 -30.10 -24.14 7.96
CA GLN A 285 -30.74 -24.16 9.27
C GLN A 285 -29.68 -24.51 10.32
N VAL A 286 -29.43 -23.59 11.23
CA VAL A 286 -28.41 -23.73 12.27
C VAL A 286 -29.03 -23.33 13.61
N GLU A 287 -29.08 -24.28 14.54
CA GLU A 287 -29.62 -24.07 15.90
C GLU A 287 -31.03 -23.46 15.98
N GLY A 288 -31.84 -23.63 14.93
CA GLY A 288 -33.21 -23.09 14.85
C GLY A 288 -33.30 -21.71 14.20
N GLU A 289 -32.18 -21.12 13.83
CA GLU A 289 -32.08 -19.89 13.04
C GLU A 289 -31.85 -20.24 11.56
N GLU A 290 -32.38 -19.40 10.67
CA GLU A 290 -32.14 -19.50 9.23
C GLU A 290 -30.97 -18.60 8.83
N ILE A 291 -29.92 -19.21 8.28
CA ILE A 291 -28.78 -18.50 7.70
C ILE A 291 -29.02 -18.36 6.20
N ARG A 292 -29.09 -17.13 5.71
CA ARG A 292 -29.19 -16.83 4.28
C ARG A 292 -27.80 -16.80 3.65
N ILE A 293 -27.61 -17.48 2.53
CA ILE A 293 -26.37 -17.38 1.74
C ILE A 293 -26.57 -16.35 0.62
N ASP A 294 -25.71 -15.34 0.57
CA ASP A 294 -25.71 -14.31 -0.48
C ASP A 294 -24.48 -14.47 -1.39
N GLU A 295 -24.70 -14.40 -2.70
CA GLU A 295 -23.63 -14.44 -3.69
C GLU A 295 -23.23 -13.01 -4.07
N LEU A 296 -21.93 -12.73 -3.99
CA LEU A 296 -21.36 -11.43 -4.36
C LEU A 296 -20.98 -11.45 -5.84
N VAL A 297 -21.66 -10.63 -6.62
CA VAL A 297 -21.53 -10.57 -8.09
C VAL A 297 -20.90 -9.23 -8.49
N PRO A 298 -19.66 -9.22 -9.02
CA PRO A 298 -19.06 -7.99 -9.52
C PRO A 298 -19.84 -7.45 -10.75
N VAL A 299 -20.12 -6.15 -10.73
CA VAL A 299 -20.81 -5.41 -11.79
C VAL A 299 -20.07 -4.12 -12.17
N TYR A 300 -20.34 -3.63 -13.37
CA TYR A 300 -19.80 -2.37 -13.86
C TYR A 300 -20.53 -1.16 -13.25
N LYS A 301 -19.85 -0.01 -13.15
CA LYS A 301 -20.48 1.28 -12.78
C LYS A 301 -21.72 1.60 -13.62
N ALA A 302 -21.66 1.39 -14.94
CA ALA A 302 -22.80 1.60 -15.83
C ALA A 302 -23.99 0.67 -15.48
N GLU A 303 -23.73 -0.56 -15.04
CA GLU A 303 -24.77 -1.50 -14.61
C GLU A 303 -25.40 -1.05 -13.29
N TRP A 304 -24.59 -0.54 -12.35
CA TRP A 304 -25.07 0.09 -11.13
C TRP A 304 -25.97 1.31 -11.43
N GLN A 305 -25.52 2.25 -12.25
CA GLN A 305 -26.30 3.42 -12.66
C GLN A 305 -27.60 3.03 -13.37
N TYR A 306 -27.55 1.98 -14.21
CA TYR A 306 -28.74 1.44 -14.84
C TYR A 306 -29.73 0.89 -13.79
N ALA A 307 -29.25 0.17 -12.78
CA ALA A 307 -30.09 -0.31 -11.67
C ALA A 307 -30.67 0.83 -10.83
N GLU A 308 -29.93 1.93 -10.62
CA GLU A 308 -30.47 3.12 -9.96
C GLU A 308 -31.62 3.76 -10.78
N ALA A 309 -31.45 3.83 -12.10
CA ALA A 309 -32.43 4.45 -12.99
C ALA A 309 -33.67 3.56 -13.25
N ASN A 310 -33.52 2.24 -13.30
CA ASN A 310 -34.55 1.31 -13.77
C ASN A 310 -34.99 0.28 -12.71
N GLY A 311 -34.34 0.27 -11.56
CA GLY A 311 -34.52 -0.72 -10.50
C GLY A 311 -33.69 -1.98 -10.71
N TYR A 312 -33.30 -2.60 -9.60
CA TYR A 312 -32.56 -3.86 -9.57
C TYR A 312 -33.21 -4.99 -10.40
N PRO A 313 -34.55 -5.24 -10.35
CA PRO A 313 -35.15 -6.30 -11.16
C PRO A 313 -34.88 -6.17 -12.67
N ALA A 314 -34.83 -4.93 -13.19
CA ALA A 314 -34.52 -4.69 -14.59
C ALA A 314 -33.06 -4.99 -14.94
N LEU A 315 -32.12 -4.74 -14.02
CA LEU A 315 -30.73 -5.16 -14.19
C LEU A 315 -30.61 -6.68 -14.11
N GLN A 316 -31.29 -7.32 -13.15
CA GLN A 316 -31.27 -8.76 -12.98
C GLN A 316 -31.74 -9.49 -14.25
N GLU A 317 -32.83 -9.03 -14.88
CA GLU A 317 -33.29 -9.60 -16.17
C GLU A 317 -32.20 -9.53 -17.25
N LYS A 318 -31.43 -8.43 -17.31
CA LYS A 318 -30.32 -8.28 -18.26
C LYS A 318 -29.13 -9.18 -17.94
N LEU A 319 -28.73 -9.25 -16.67
CA LEU A 319 -27.66 -10.14 -16.21
C LEU A 319 -28.00 -11.60 -16.53
N THR A 320 -29.23 -12.03 -16.23
CA THR A 320 -29.73 -13.36 -16.55
C THR A 320 -29.78 -13.60 -18.06
N ALA A 321 -30.29 -12.64 -18.85
CA ALA A 321 -30.37 -12.78 -20.31
C ALA A 321 -29.00 -12.86 -20.99
N ALA A 322 -28.01 -12.13 -20.46
CA ALA A 322 -26.62 -12.18 -20.92
C ALA A 322 -25.86 -13.42 -20.43
N GLN A 323 -26.52 -14.29 -19.65
CA GLN A 323 -25.90 -15.44 -18.99
C GLN A 323 -24.63 -15.03 -18.26
N VAL A 324 -24.64 -13.87 -17.57
CA VAL A 324 -23.55 -13.49 -16.68
C VAL A 324 -23.42 -14.62 -15.68
N GLN A 325 -22.38 -15.43 -15.89
CA GLN A 325 -22.19 -16.68 -15.17
C GLN A 325 -21.94 -16.36 -13.71
N GLU A 326 -22.28 -17.32 -12.86
CA GLU A 326 -22.07 -17.22 -11.42
C GLU A 326 -20.58 -17.22 -11.09
N VAL A 327 -19.77 -17.87 -11.94
CA VAL A 327 -18.32 -17.73 -11.93
C VAL A 327 -17.96 -16.37 -12.49
N ILE A 328 -17.18 -15.62 -11.73
CA ILE A 328 -16.82 -14.26 -12.09
C ILE A 328 -16.02 -14.25 -13.39
N ASP A 329 -16.59 -13.64 -14.43
CA ASP A 329 -15.91 -13.33 -15.68
C ASP A 329 -15.50 -11.86 -15.70
N PHE A 330 -14.19 -11.62 -15.51
CA PHE A 330 -13.59 -10.29 -15.46
C PHE A 330 -13.52 -9.57 -16.81
N GLN A 331 -13.66 -10.33 -17.90
CA GLN A 331 -13.54 -9.83 -19.27
C GLN A 331 -14.91 -9.70 -19.97
N ARG A 332 -16.01 -10.08 -19.29
CA ARG A 332 -17.36 -9.99 -19.86
C ARG A 332 -17.71 -8.54 -20.27
N PRO A 333 -18.41 -8.31 -21.38
CA PRO A 333 -18.96 -6.99 -21.67
C PRO A 333 -20.06 -6.60 -20.65
N ALA A 334 -20.32 -5.29 -20.52
CA ALA A 334 -21.44 -4.79 -19.75
C ALA A 334 -22.78 -5.18 -20.41
N VAL A 335 -23.81 -5.46 -19.61
CA VAL A 335 -25.15 -5.88 -20.10
C VAL A 335 -26.08 -4.70 -20.45
N VAL A 336 -25.59 -3.48 -20.26
CA VAL A 336 -26.30 -2.22 -20.50
C VAL A 336 -25.53 -1.36 -21.49
N GLU A 337 -26.25 -0.51 -22.23
CA GLU A 337 -25.61 0.50 -23.08
C GLU A 337 -24.88 1.51 -22.17
N LYS A 338 -23.58 1.69 -22.41
CA LYS A 338 -22.76 2.65 -21.68
C LYS A 338 -23.29 4.08 -21.95
N PRO A 339 -23.51 4.92 -20.92
CA PRO A 339 -23.67 6.35 -21.12
C PRO A 339 -22.49 6.88 -21.95
N VAL A 340 -22.72 7.94 -22.74
CA VAL A 340 -21.72 8.55 -23.64
C VAL A 340 -20.45 9.02 -22.91
N ASP A 341 -20.50 9.10 -21.58
CA ASP A 341 -19.40 9.49 -20.67
C ASP A 341 -18.65 8.30 -20.04
N ASP A 342 -19.16 7.07 -20.17
CA ASP A 342 -18.47 5.87 -19.73
C ASP A 342 -17.72 5.25 -20.90
N GLY A 343 -16.42 5.55 -20.95
CA GLY A 343 -15.40 5.03 -21.86
C GLY A 343 -15.84 3.90 -22.80
N GLN A 344 -15.80 4.19 -24.10
CA GLN A 344 -16.01 3.22 -25.18
C GLN A 344 -15.24 1.91 -24.90
N PRO A 345 -15.77 0.73 -25.27
CA PRO A 345 -14.95 -0.46 -25.33
C PRO A 345 -13.76 -0.17 -26.27
N LYS A 346 -12.53 -0.19 -25.74
CA LYS A 346 -11.35 -0.06 -26.61
C LYS A 346 -11.33 -1.28 -27.53
N PRO A 347 -11.26 -1.09 -28.86
CA PRO A 347 -10.88 -2.17 -29.75
C PRO A 347 -9.50 -2.68 -29.34
N ILE A 348 -9.21 -3.96 -29.57
CA ILE A 348 -7.85 -4.50 -29.42
C ILE A 348 -6.93 -3.70 -30.35
N GLY A 349 -6.18 -2.76 -29.77
CA GLY A 349 -5.30 -1.83 -30.48
C GLY A 349 -4.82 -0.71 -29.54
N THR A 350 -3.54 -0.80 -29.15
CA THR A 350 -2.71 0.20 -28.43
C THR A 350 -3.23 0.73 -27.09
N VAL A 351 -2.67 0.19 -26.00
CA VAL A 351 -2.69 0.77 -24.64
C VAL A 351 -2.31 2.27 -24.71
N SER A 352 -3.07 3.14 -24.04
CA SER A 352 -2.82 4.59 -24.01
C SER A 352 -1.51 4.92 -23.29
N ASN A 353 -0.90 6.07 -23.61
CA ASN A 353 0.39 6.48 -23.04
C ASN A 353 0.38 6.47 -21.51
N SER A 354 -0.59 7.14 -20.91
CA SER A 354 -0.75 7.18 -19.46
C SER A 354 -0.95 5.80 -18.84
N GLU A 355 -1.57 4.86 -19.56
CA GLU A 355 -1.77 3.50 -19.04
C GLU A 355 -0.47 2.71 -19.05
N LYS A 356 0.37 2.88 -20.08
CA LYS A 356 1.73 2.29 -20.10
C LYS A 356 2.61 2.90 -19.00
N VAL A 357 2.49 4.21 -18.76
CA VAL A 357 3.22 4.90 -17.68
C VAL A 357 2.76 4.36 -16.33
N ARG A 358 1.44 4.31 -16.10
CA ARG A 358 0.83 3.75 -14.89
C ARG A 358 1.39 2.37 -14.56
N GLN A 359 1.32 1.44 -15.50
CA GLN A 359 1.79 0.06 -15.32
C GLN A 359 3.28 -0.01 -14.95
N ARG A 360 4.12 0.89 -15.47
CA ARG A 360 5.54 0.93 -15.10
C ARG A 360 5.76 1.45 -13.69
N PHE A 361 5.04 2.49 -13.29
CA PHE A 361 5.10 3.00 -11.92
C PHE A 361 4.63 1.95 -10.92
N GLU A 362 3.51 1.29 -11.21
CA GLU A 362 2.95 0.26 -10.32
C GLU A 362 3.88 -0.94 -10.20
N LYS A 363 4.50 -1.35 -11.31
CA LYS A 363 5.50 -2.42 -11.32
C LYS A 363 6.77 -2.06 -10.55
N GLU A 364 7.27 -0.84 -10.66
CA GLU A 364 8.53 -0.44 -10.03
C GLU A 364 8.33 -0.09 -8.56
N TYR A 365 7.39 0.80 -8.24
CA TYR A 365 7.23 1.42 -6.93
C TYR A 365 6.11 0.83 -6.08
N GLY A 366 5.17 0.09 -6.68
CA GLY A 366 3.97 -0.45 -6.03
C GLY A 366 2.68 0.24 -6.46
N PRO A 367 1.50 -0.27 -6.04
CA PRO A 367 0.21 0.19 -6.54
C PRO A 367 -0.06 1.66 -6.20
N ILE A 368 -0.81 2.35 -7.06
CA ILE A 368 -1.29 3.71 -6.76
C ILE A 368 -2.24 3.64 -5.57
N ALA A 369 -1.88 4.30 -4.48
CA ALA A 369 -2.66 4.37 -3.26
C ALA A 369 -3.80 5.39 -3.40
N LEU A 370 -3.50 6.58 -3.91
CA LEU A 370 -4.47 7.66 -4.10
C LEU A 370 -4.31 8.29 -5.47
N GLN A 371 -5.44 8.68 -6.06
CA GLN A 371 -5.50 9.46 -7.28
C GLN A 371 -6.34 10.72 -7.02
N LEU A 372 -5.80 11.87 -7.40
CA LEU A 372 -6.45 13.18 -7.32
C LEU A 372 -6.71 13.71 -8.73
N THR A 373 -7.92 14.21 -8.97
CA THR A 373 -8.33 14.90 -10.19
C THR A 373 -8.47 16.40 -9.93
N ASP A 374 -8.78 17.17 -10.97
CA ASP A 374 -9.12 18.60 -10.86
C ASP A 374 -8.00 19.45 -10.22
N LEU A 375 -6.75 19.08 -10.52
CA LEU A 375 -5.55 19.72 -9.99
C LEU A 375 -5.19 21.04 -10.68
N THR A 376 -5.79 21.32 -11.84
CA THR A 376 -5.56 22.54 -12.63
C THR A 376 -6.72 23.50 -12.50
N VAL A 377 -6.42 24.80 -12.50
CA VAL A 377 -7.43 25.86 -12.45
C VAL A 377 -8.09 26.05 -13.83
N GLU A 378 -7.36 25.79 -14.91
CA GLU A 378 -7.92 25.75 -16.26
C GLU A 378 -8.45 24.35 -16.55
N SER A 379 -9.73 24.25 -16.89
CA SER A 379 -10.35 23.02 -17.36
C SER A 379 -10.31 23.00 -18.89
N ASP A 380 -9.41 22.20 -19.47
CA ASP A 380 -9.48 21.82 -20.88
C ASP A 380 -9.96 20.37 -20.96
N PRO A 381 -11.12 20.08 -21.55
CA PRO A 381 -11.63 18.71 -21.65
C PRO A 381 -10.70 17.77 -22.45
N LEU A 382 -9.75 18.31 -23.23
CA LEU A 382 -8.75 17.51 -23.95
C LEU A 382 -7.45 17.27 -23.16
N ILE A 383 -7.22 18.02 -22.08
CA ILE A 383 -6.01 17.94 -21.27
C ILE A 383 -6.41 17.67 -19.82
N GLN A 384 -6.73 16.41 -19.54
CA GLN A 384 -7.02 15.93 -18.19
C GLN A 384 -5.74 15.36 -17.58
N ILE A 385 -5.27 15.98 -16.50
CA ILE A 385 -4.07 15.55 -15.78
C ILE A 385 -4.50 15.08 -14.39
N SER A 386 -4.19 13.83 -14.06
CA SER A 386 -4.38 13.30 -12.71
C SER A 386 -3.05 13.28 -11.94
N GLY A 387 -3.14 13.50 -10.63
CA GLY A 387 -2.05 13.31 -9.69
C GLY A 387 -2.20 11.96 -9.01
N ASN A 388 -1.13 11.19 -8.96
CA ASN A 388 -1.13 9.82 -8.49
C ASN A 388 -0.08 9.70 -7.39
N ILE A 389 -0.42 8.99 -6.32
CA ILE A 389 0.40 8.86 -5.12
C ILE A 389 0.61 7.36 -4.87
N ILE A 390 1.86 6.94 -4.81
CA ILE A 390 2.27 5.61 -4.35
C ILE A 390 2.90 5.80 -2.97
N TYR A 391 2.43 5.01 -2.01
CA TYR A 391 2.91 5.07 -0.63
C TYR A 391 4.29 4.43 -0.47
N PRO A 392 5.05 4.86 0.55
CA PRO A 392 6.37 4.32 0.82
C PRO A 392 6.33 2.80 1.00
N THR A 393 7.34 2.14 0.46
CA THR A 393 7.56 0.71 0.64
C THR A 393 8.89 0.47 1.35
N LYS A 394 9.15 -0.77 1.79
CA LYS A 394 10.48 -1.14 2.31
C LYS A 394 11.60 -0.86 1.31
N LYS A 395 11.31 -0.97 0.00
CA LYS A 395 12.27 -0.71 -1.10
C LYS A 395 12.42 0.79 -1.37
N TYR A 396 11.34 1.56 -1.25
CA TYR A 396 11.30 3.00 -1.52
C TYR A 396 10.73 3.75 -0.31
N PRO A 397 11.57 4.20 0.63
CA PRO A 397 11.13 4.86 1.86
C PRO A 397 10.82 6.35 1.61
N TYR A 398 9.94 6.62 0.65
CA TYR A 398 9.44 7.94 0.29
C TYR A 398 8.12 7.78 -0.48
N TYR A 399 7.26 8.79 -0.44
CA TYR A 399 6.10 8.83 -1.32
C TYR A 399 6.59 9.09 -2.74
N VAL A 400 6.04 8.35 -3.70
CA VAL A 400 6.23 8.64 -5.11
C VAL A 400 4.96 9.32 -5.60
N VAL A 401 5.06 10.60 -5.94
CA VAL A 401 3.95 11.35 -6.53
C VAL A 401 4.25 11.64 -7.98
N PHE A 402 3.28 11.43 -8.86
CA PHE A 402 3.48 11.61 -10.29
C PHE A 402 2.21 12.01 -11.00
N THR A 403 2.37 12.55 -12.19
CA THR A 403 1.27 12.95 -13.07
C THR A 403 1.01 11.89 -14.13
N LEU A 404 -0.25 11.78 -14.54
CA LEU A 404 -0.66 11.03 -15.71
C LEU A 404 -1.58 11.92 -16.56
N GLY A 405 -1.38 11.91 -17.87
CA GLY A 405 -2.30 12.54 -18.82
C GLY A 405 -1.68 13.68 -19.61
N VAL A 406 -0.53 14.19 -19.17
CA VAL A 406 0.25 15.20 -19.89
C VAL A 406 0.71 14.67 -21.25
N SER A 407 0.99 13.37 -21.32
CA SER A 407 1.42 12.68 -22.53
C SER A 407 0.29 12.27 -23.49
N ASN A 408 -0.99 12.47 -23.12
CA ASN A 408 -2.13 12.08 -23.95
C ASN A 408 -2.44 13.14 -25.02
N HIS A 409 -3.05 12.73 -26.13
CA HIS A 409 -3.55 13.62 -27.19
C HIS A 409 -2.52 14.57 -27.84
N ILE A 410 -1.23 14.25 -27.77
CA ILE A 410 -0.17 15.03 -28.44
C ILE A 410 -0.36 14.95 -29.97
N PRO A 411 -0.32 16.08 -30.70
CA PRO A 411 -0.50 16.09 -32.15
C PRO A 411 0.58 15.28 -32.90
N PRO A 412 0.22 14.53 -33.97
CA PRO A 412 1.15 13.65 -34.70
C PRO A 412 2.23 14.39 -35.52
N ASN A 413 2.13 15.72 -35.64
CA ASN A 413 3.11 16.58 -36.28
C ASN A 413 4.15 17.16 -35.30
N VAL A 414 4.09 16.80 -34.02
CA VAL A 414 5.16 17.07 -33.06
C VAL A 414 6.30 16.10 -33.36
N THR A 415 7.27 16.56 -34.14
CA THR A 415 8.47 15.77 -34.53
C THR A 415 9.52 15.63 -33.43
N HIS A 416 9.21 16.12 -32.22
CA HIS A 416 10.05 15.94 -31.05
C HIS A 416 9.53 14.70 -30.34
N ASN A 417 10.32 13.63 -30.40
CA ASN A 417 9.96 12.28 -29.97
C ASN A 417 9.67 12.13 -28.46
N GLU A 418 9.34 13.17 -27.71
CA GLU A 418 9.31 13.14 -26.24
C GLU A 418 8.00 13.75 -25.72
N ALA A 419 7.17 12.92 -25.12
CA ALA A 419 6.01 13.31 -24.32
C ALA A 419 6.39 13.24 -22.84
N TYR A 420 5.91 14.16 -22.00
CA TYR A 420 6.39 14.24 -20.61
C TYR A 420 5.34 13.73 -19.63
N GLU A 421 5.79 12.93 -18.68
CA GLU A 421 5.13 12.80 -17.38
C GLU A 421 6.13 13.28 -16.32
N MET A 422 5.62 13.68 -15.16
CA MET A 422 6.44 14.25 -14.10
C MET A 422 6.27 13.49 -12.81
N MET A 423 7.35 13.38 -12.04
CA MET A 423 7.32 12.84 -10.70
C MET A 423 8.12 13.68 -9.70
N MET A 424 7.75 13.53 -8.44
CA MET A 424 8.53 13.95 -7.28
C MET A 424 8.55 12.82 -6.26
N LYS A 425 9.62 12.75 -5.47
CA LYS A 425 9.73 11.87 -4.32
C LYS A 425 9.60 12.74 -3.07
N LEU A 426 8.68 12.41 -2.16
CA LEU A 426 8.40 13.20 -0.97
C LEU A 426 8.77 12.39 0.29
N PRO A 427 9.23 13.04 1.37
CA PRO A 427 9.76 12.34 2.54
C PRO A 427 8.65 11.59 3.31
N LEU A 428 9.04 10.62 4.13
CA LEU A 428 8.11 9.75 4.88
C LEU A 428 7.15 10.51 5.80
N ASP A 429 7.59 11.65 6.31
CA ASP A 429 6.84 12.53 7.20
C ASP A 429 6.00 13.57 6.46
N TRP A 430 5.88 13.45 5.13
CA TRP A 430 5.14 14.42 4.32
C TRP A 430 3.68 14.59 4.77
N VAL A 431 2.99 13.48 5.04
CA VAL A 431 1.63 13.46 5.61
C VAL A 431 1.58 12.59 6.86
N ALA A 432 0.77 13.00 7.84
CA ALA A 432 0.50 12.21 9.05
C ALA A 432 -0.63 11.18 8.86
N SER A 433 -1.54 11.43 7.90
CA SER A 433 -2.64 10.54 7.54
C SER A 433 -3.04 10.73 6.06
N GLU A 434 -3.82 9.81 5.51
CA GLU A 434 -4.23 9.87 4.10
C GLU A 434 -5.10 11.11 3.79
N GLU A 435 -5.91 11.54 4.76
CA GLU A 435 -6.81 12.68 4.61
C GLU A 435 -6.04 13.99 4.41
N GLU A 436 -4.80 14.07 4.90
CA GLU A 436 -3.95 15.25 4.71
C GLU A 436 -3.63 15.52 3.24
N TRP A 437 -3.71 14.53 2.34
CA TRP A 437 -3.56 14.75 0.89
C TRP A 437 -4.64 15.65 0.27
N THR A 438 -5.76 15.87 0.97
CA THR A 438 -6.77 16.84 0.53
C THR A 438 -6.37 18.28 0.83
N LEU A 439 -5.40 18.49 1.73
CA LEU A 439 -4.96 19.81 2.15
C LEU A 439 -4.08 20.48 1.07
N PRO A 440 -4.33 21.75 0.72
CA PRO A 440 -3.55 22.49 -0.27
C PRO A 440 -2.04 22.47 0.00
N GLU A 441 -1.63 22.56 1.27
CA GLU A 441 -0.24 22.55 1.72
C GLU A 441 0.45 21.18 1.64
N LYS A 442 -0.30 20.11 1.39
CA LYS A 442 0.25 18.75 1.23
C LYS A 442 0.19 18.27 -0.20
N ASN A 443 -0.84 18.64 -0.96
CA ASN A 443 -0.95 18.28 -2.37
C ASN A 443 -0.38 19.31 -3.35
N TRP A 444 0.23 20.40 -2.86
CA TRP A 444 0.86 21.40 -3.73
C TRP A 444 1.86 20.80 -4.73
N PRO A 445 2.64 19.72 -4.45
CA PRO A 445 3.53 19.14 -5.46
C PRO A 445 2.76 18.61 -6.67
N LEU A 446 1.62 17.95 -6.43
CA LEU A 446 0.74 17.44 -7.49
C LEU A 446 0.09 18.59 -8.28
N ARG A 447 -0.40 19.63 -7.60
CA ARG A 447 -0.96 20.82 -8.27
C ARG A 447 0.08 21.57 -9.09
N MET A 448 1.28 21.74 -8.56
CA MET A 448 2.41 22.37 -9.25
C MET A 448 2.81 21.59 -10.51
N MET A 449 2.96 20.26 -10.38
CA MET A 449 3.27 19.39 -11.53
C MET A 449 2.15 19.36 -12.56
N ALA A 450 0.88 19.38 -12.14
CA ALA A 450 -0.25 19.40 -13.05
C ALA A 450 -0.34 20.72 -13.84
N GLU A 451 -0.18 21.87 -13.17
CA GLU A 451 -0.12 23.19 -13.82
C GLU A 451 1.08 23.31 -14.76
N PHE A 452 2.25 22.81 -14.34
CA PHE A 452 3.43 22.79 -15.19
C PHE A 452 3.23 21.88 -16.40
N GLY A 453 2.71 20.67 -16.20
CA GLY A 453 2.38 19.72 -17.26
C GLY A 453 1.37 20.25 -18.26
N TYR A 454 0.33 20.92 -17.77
CA TYR A 454 -0.65 21.61 -18.60
C TYR A 454 0.02 22.67 -19.48
N TYR A 455 0.89 23.50 -18.90
CA TYR A 455 1.64 24.52 -19.63
C TYR A 455 2.59 23.91 -20.68
N VAL A 456 3.32 22.85 -20.32
CA VAL A 456 4.22 22.10 -21.21
C VAL A 456 3.44 21.52 -22.38
N HIS A 457 2.32 20.86 -22.11
CA HIS A 457 1.46 20.24 -23.13
C HIS A 457 0.88 21.31 -24.07
N LYS A 458 0.25 22.34 -23.52
CA LYS A 458 -0.44 23.40 -24.29
C LYS A 458 0.49 24.16 -25.23
N ASN A 459 1.75 24.37 -24.82
CA ASN A 459 2.73 25.12 -25.58
C ASN A 459 3.74 24.23 -26.34
N LEU A 460 3.62 22.90 -26.22
CA LEU A 460 4.51 21.93 -26.85
C LEU A 460 6.00 22.19 -26.54
N LEU A 461 6.29 22.51 -25.28
CA LEU A 461 7.65 22.85 -24.81
C LEU A 461 8.48 21.58 -24.57
N LYS A 462 9.78 21.67 -24.85
CA LYS A 462 10.77 20.61 -24.61
C LYS A 462 11.67 20.97 -23.42
N TYR A 463 11.87 20.00 -22.55
CA TYR A 463 12.89 20.03 -21.49
C TYR A 463 13.71 18.75 -21.58
N ASP A 464 15.04 18.88 -21.54
CA ASP A 464 15.96 17.75 -21.55
C ASP A 464 16.23 17.29 -20.10
N GLY A 465 16.58 16.02 -19.92
CA GLY A 465 17.07 15.51 -18.64
C GLY A 465 18.34 16.25 -18.19
N ASP A 466 18.49 16.41 -16.88
CA ASP A 466 19.57 17.11 -16.20
C ASP A 466 19.68 18.59 -16.61
N THR A 467 18.53 19.26 -16.80
CA THR A 467 18.47 20.69 -17.10
C THR A 467 17.75 21.48 -16.02
N THR A 468 18.29 22.65 -15.71
CA THR A 468 17.64 23.66 -14.85
C THR A 468 16.86 24.64 -15.71
N PHE A 469 15.71 25.11 -15.24
CA PHE A 469 14.90 26.09 -15.94
C PHE A 469 14.03 26.93 -14.99
N PRO A 470 13.70 28.18 -15.39
CA PRO A 470 12.70 28.97 -14.70
C PRO A 470 11.30 28.42 -14.92
N VAL A 471 10.49 28.48 -13.87
CA VAL A 471 9.04 28.29 -13.99
C VAL A 471 8.33 29.64 -13.94
N GLU A 472 7.22 29.75 -14.68
CA GLU A 472 6.43 30.98 -14.78
C GLU A 472 4.98 30.75 -14.37
N GLY A 473 4.22 31.85 -14.25
CA GLY A 473 2.78 31.82 -13.96
C GLY A 473 2.42 31.09 -12.68
N LYS A 474 1.32 30.33 -12.71
CA LYS A 474 0.76 29.62 -11.55
C LYS A 474 1.72 28.58 -10.96
N THR A 475 2.50 27.89 -11.79
CA THR A 475 3.53 26.94 -11.33
C THR A 475 4.51 27.65 -10.40
N LYS A 476 4.97 28.85 -10.78
CA LYS A 476 5.87 29.67 -9.94
C LYS A 476 5.20 30.14 -8.66
N GLU A 477 3.93 30.57 -8.74
CA GLU A 477 3.15 31.01 -7.57
C GLU A 477 3.04 29.89 -6.52
N ILE A 478 2.59 28.70 -6.93
CA ILE A 478 2.47 27.53 -6.06
C ILE A 478 3.83 27.15 -5.48
N LEU A 479 4.86 27.03 -6.33
CA LEU A 479 6.19 26.65 -5.90
C LEU A 479 6.75 27.62 -4.85
N PHE A 480 6.69 28.92 -5.13
CA PHE A 480 7.23 29.97 -4.27
C PHE A 480 6.50 30.07 -2.94
N GLU A 481 5.17 29.86 -2.94
CA GLU A 481 4.35 29.89 -1.74
C GLU A 481 4.90 28.91 -0.69
N TYR A 482 5.11 27.65 -1.07
CA TYR A 482 5.44 26.55 -0.15
C TYR A 482 6.94 26.30 0.06
N THR A 483 7.81 26.80 -0.83
CA THR A 483 9.25 26.46 -0.81
C THR A 483 10.20 27.66 -0.83
N LYS A 484 9.71 28.85 -1.23
CA LYS A 484 10.54 30.02 -1.59
C LYS A 484 11.49 29.81 -2.77
N MET A 485 11.48 28.65 -3.40
CA MET A 485 12.17 28.35 -4.65
C MET A 485 11.34 28.84 -5.83
N THR A 486 12.00 29.09 -6.96
CA THR A 486 11.39 29.74 -8.14
C THR A 486 11.74 29.04 -9.45
N HIS A 487 12.55 27.99 -9.39
CA HIS A 487 13.13 27.29 -10.53
C HIS A 487 13.04 25.78 -10.29
N LEU A 488 13.14 25.00 -11.36
CA LEU A 488 13.14 23.54 -11.32
C LEU A 488 14.40 22.98 -12.00
N LEU A 489 14.89 21.86 -11.47
CA LEU A 489 15.80 20.95 -12.14
C LEU A 489 14.99 19.72 -12.56
N ALA A 490 14.98 19.39 -13.85
CA ALA A 490 14.49 18.11 -14.34
C ALA A 490 15.68 17.15 -14.47
N ARG A 491 15.52 15.92 -13.97
CA ARG A 491 16.48 14.83 -14.16
C ARG A 491 15.77 13.54 -14.51
N GLU A 492 16.53 12.59 -15.04
CA GLU A 492 16.03 11.22 -15.13
C GLU A 492 15.91 10.62 -13.72
N PRO A 493 14.82 9.88 -13.42
CA PRO A 493 14.71 9.08 -12.21
C PRO A 493 15.85 8.07 -12.13
N SER A 494 16.34 7.83 -10.92
CA SER A 494 17.44 6.88 -10.67
C SER A 494 17.09 5.45 -11.11
N GLU A 495 15.79 5.14 -11.10
CA GLU A 495 15.18 3.91 -11.58
C GLU A 495 15.02 3.97 -13.12
N LEU A 496 16.15 3.80 -13.84
CA LEU A 496 16.31 3.94 -15.30
C LEU A 496 15.22 3.24 -16.15
N PHE A 497 14.60 2.16 -15.67
CA PHE A 497 13.53 1.44 -16.37
C PHE A 497 12.21 2.24 -16.49
N VAL A 498 11.96 3.22 -15.62
CA VAL A 498 10.73 4.04 -15.64
C VAL A 498 10.86 5.22 -16.62
N SER A 499 12.08 5.59 -17.01
CA SER A 499 12.39 6.84 -17.72
C SER A 499 11.83 6.95 -19.15
N ALA A 500 11.65 5.84 -19.88
CA ALA A 500 11.44 5.89 -21.33
C ALA A 500 10.46 4.82 -21.87
N ILE A 501 9.24 5.20 -22.23
CA ILE A 501 8.25 4.31 -22.88
C ILE A 501 8.17 4.61 -24.36
N SER A 502 8.66 3.69 -25.20
CA SER A 502 8.51 3.78 -26.65
C SER A 502 7.13 3.29 -27.08
N ASN A 503 6.40 4.14 -27.78
CA ASN A 503 5.35 3.72 -28.70
C ASN A 503 5.93 3.68 -30.12
N GLU A 504 5.29 2.95 -31.03
CA GLU A 504 5.71 2.84 -32.45
C GLU A 504 5.86 4.22 -33.16
N GLU A 505 5.40 5.32 -32.54
CA GLU A 505 5.43 6.70 -33.07
C GLU A 505 6.19 7.74 -32.19
N PHE A 506 6.41 7.55 -30.88
CA PHE A 506 7.09 8.54 -29.98
C PHE A 506 7.54 7.94 -28.63
N LEU A 507 8.47 8.59 -27.92
CA LEU A 507 8.95 8.25 -26.56
C LEU A 507 8.17 9.05 -25.50
N VAL A 508 7.71 8.41 -24.43
CA VAL A 508 7.29 9.11 -23.21
C VAL A 508 8.48 9.15 -22.27
N VAL A 509 8.93 10.36 -21.94
CA VAL A 509 10.02 10.64 -21.01
C VAL A 509 9.45 11.04 -19.66
N LEU A 510 9.93 10.39 -18.61
CA LEU A 510 9.59 10.73 -17.24
C LEU A 510 10.68 11.61 -16.63
N HIS A 511 10.29 12.77 -16.10
CA HIS A 511 11.19 13.66 -15.37
C HIS A 511 10.91 13.65 -13.88
N GLN A 512 11.94 13.40 -13.08
CA GLN A 512 11.92 13.76 -11.67
C GLN A 512 12.22 15.25 -11.54
N LEU A 513 11.28 16.00 -10.98
CA LEU A 513 11.40 17.44 -10.78
C LEU A 513 11.95 17.73 -9.38
N ILE A 514 12.95 18.60 -9.32
CA ILE A 514 13.57 19.05 -8.07
C ILE A 514 13.46 20.58 -8.00
N PRO A 515 12.74 21.13 -7.01
CA PRO A 515 12.75 22.55 -6.71
C PRO A 515 14.14 23.09 -6.38
N ILE A 516 14.51 24.20 -7.01
CA ILE A 516 15.81 24.86 -6.84
C ILE A 516 15.67 26.39 -6.71
N TYR A 517 16.63 27.00 -6.02
CA TYR A 517 16.73 28.45 -5.90
C TYR A 517 17.26 29.08 -7.19
N GLU A 518 16.98 30.38 -7.37
CA GLU A 518 17.55 31.16 -8.46
C GLU A 518 19.08 31.10 -8.47
N SER A 519 19.73 31.21 -7.30
CA SER A 519 21.19 31.09 -7.18
C SER A 519 21.76 29.74 -7.63
N GLU A 520 20.98 28.67 -7.51
CA GLU A 520 21.38 27.32 -7.94
C GLU A 520 21.23 27.15 -9.44
N MET A 521 20.21 27.77 -10.04
CA MET A 521 20.10 27.89 -11.49
C MET A 521 21.26 28.75 -12.04
N ASP A 522 21.54 29.90 -11.42
CA ASP A 522 22.65 30.78 -11.82
C ASP A 522 24.00 30.05 -11.73
N TYR A 523 24.19 29.21 -10.71
CA TYR A 523 25.38 28.36 -10.60
C TYR A 523 25.44 27.31 -11.73
N ALA A 524 24.28 26.78 -12.15
CA ALA A 524 24.17 25.83 -13.25
C ALA A 524 24.24 26.48 -14.65
N GLU A 525 24.29 27.82 -14.78
CA GLU A 525 24.29 28.49 -16.09
C GLU A 525 25.49 28.05 -16.96
N GLY A 526 25.21 27.18 -17.94
CA GLY A 526 26.14 26.73 -18.97
C GLY A 526 26.82 25.40 -18.72
N ILE A 527 26.51 24.71 -17.61
CA ILE A 527 26.97 23.35 -17.33
C ILE A 527 25.76 22.48 -17.01
N TYR A 528 25.69 21.31 -17.64
CA TYR A 528 24.70 20.27 -17.39
C TYR A 528 24.38 20.16 -15.89
N GLY A 529 23.09 20.10 -15.54
CA GLY A 529 22.58 20.09 -14.15
C GLY A 529 23.18 19.02 -13.25
N VAL A 530 23.95 18.09 -13.82
CA VAL A 530 24.90 17.18 -13.18
C VAL A 530 25.72 17.83 -12.06
N ASP A 531 26.32 19.01 -12.26
CA ASP A 531 27.12 19.64 -11.20
C ASP A 531 26.25 20.10 -10.02
N LEU A 532 25.04 20.59 -10.31
CA LEU A 532 24.07 20.93 -9.29
C LEU A 532 23.55 19.68 -8.56
N ILE A 533 23.36 18.56 -9.27
CA ILE A 533 22.99 17.27 -8.68
C ILE A 533 24.03 16.86 -7.63
N HIS A 534 25.34 16.98 -7.91
CA HIS A 534 26.39 16.69 -6.93
C HIS A 534 26.36 17.64 -5.71
N CYS A 535 25.92 18.89 -5.88
CA CYS A 535 25.71 19.79 -4.75
C CYS A 535 24.49 19.38 -3.92
N LEU A 536 23.40 18.97 -4.57
CA LEU A 536 22.19 18.47 -3.93
C LEU A 536 22.42 17.14 -3.20
N GLU A 537 23.29 16.26 -3.72
CA GLU A 537 23.71 15.01 -3.08
C GLU A 537 24.30 15.24 -1.69
N LYS A 538 25.12 16.28 -1.53
CA LYS A 538 25.68 16.65 -0.22
C LYS A 538 24.64 17.09 0.79
N GLN A 539 23.47 17.51 0.32
CA GLN A 539 22.32 17.91 1.13
C GLN A 539 21.24 16.82 1.22
N HIS A 540 21.46 15.65 0.61
CA HIS A 540 20.45 14.60 0.45
C HIS A 540 19.13 15.11 -0.19
N ALA A 541 19.26 16.09 -1.10
CA ALA A 541 18.15 16.79 -1.76
C ALA A 541 18.06 16.49 -3.27
N GLU A 542 18.85 15.55 -3.77
CA GLU A 542 18.93 15.09 -5.15
C GLU A 542 17.91 14.01 -5.49
N HIS A 543 17.42 13.29 -4.48
CA HIS A 543 16.56 12.12 -4.64
C HIS A 543 15.19 12.33 -4.01
N VAL A 544 15.10 12.85 -2.79
CA VAL A 544 13.84 13.11 -2.08
C VAL A 544 13.75 14.61 -1.82
N PHE A 545 12.56 15.18 -1.98
CA PHE A 545 12.35 16.60 -1.76
C PHE A 545 12.61 16.96 -0.29
N VAL A 546 13.45 17.97 -0.07
CA VAL A 546 13.75 18.51 1.27
C VAL A 546 13.17 19.92 1.36
N GLN A 547 12.10 20.06 2.15
CA GLN A 547 11.47 21.36 2.36
C GLN A 547 12.40 22.28 3.17
N ASN A 548 12.48 23.55 2.78
CA ASN A 548 13.26 24.59 3.47
C ASN A 548 14.78 24.33 3.56
N ARG A 549 15.36 23.53 2.65
CA ARG A 549 16.83 23.41 2.56
C ARG A 549 17.48 24.76 2.24
N PRO A 550 18.67 25.08 2.78
CA PRO A 550 19.43 26.24 2.31
C PRO A 550 19.88 26.03 0.86
N PRO A 551 20.19 27.11 0.10
CA PRO A 551 20.81 26.97 -1.22
C PRO A 551 22.04 26.06 -1.16
N SER A 552 22.21 25.21 -2.17
CA SER A 552 23.23 24.16 -2.25
C SER A 552 24.59 24.64 -2.76
N VAL A 553 24.68 25.92 -3.14
CA VAL A 553 25.84 26.55 -3.80
C VAL A 553 26.37 27.73 -3.01
#